data_AF-A0AAP0FJ73-F1
#
_entry.id   AF-A0AAP0FJ73-F1
#
_cell.length_a   1.000
_cell.length_b   1.000
_cell.length_c   1.000
_cell.angle_alpha   90.00
_cell.angle_beta   90.00
_cell.angle_gamma   90.00
#
_symmetry.space_group_name_H-M   'P 1'
#
loop_
_entity.id
_entity.type
_entity.pdbx_description
1 polymer ?
#
loop_
_entity_poly.entity_id
_entity_poly.type
_entity_poly.pdbx_seq_one_letter_code
_entity_poly.pdbx_strand_id
1 'polypeptide(L)'
;MAKYVSALSHQTNVGAEPKAVSALRDCFSTLRDAVDEIRSSLAELRRMPSAGSISGTSGPSGGADDFRFQMSNVQTWMSAALTNEDTCTDGFDVVADSQVKAGVCDQATKVKKVTSNALALVNSFAAKVEGEQVFD
;
A
#
# COMPACT_ATOMS: atom_id res chain seq x y z
N MET A 1 4.59 -7.45 -10.45
CA MET A 1 5.10 -6.08 -10.65
C MET A 1 6.62 -5.97 -10.52
N ALA A 2 7.25 -6.32 -9.39
CA ALA A 2 8.71 -6.23 -9.23
C ALA A 2 9.52 -6.93 -10.35
N LYS A 3 9.11 -8.15 -10.76
CA LYS A 3 9.71 -8.87 -11.90
C LYS A 3 9.55 -8.14 -13.25
N TYR A 4 8.43 -7.46 -13.43
CA TYR A 4 8.10 -6.74 -14.67
C TYR A 4 8.94 -5.46 -14.80
N VAL A 5 9.01 -4.67 -13.72
CA VAL A 5 9.83 -3.44 -13.68
C VAL A 5 11.32 -3.77 -13.77
N SER A 6 11.78 -4.84 -13.11
CA SER A 6 13.16 -5.33 -13.24
C SER A 6 13.49 -5.76 -14.68
N ALA A 7 12.59 -6.49 -15.35
CA ALA A 7 12.76 -6.88 -16.74
C ALA A 7 12.78 -5.67 -17.71
N LEU A 8 12.02 -4.62 -17.41
CA LEU A 8 12.04 -3.36 -18.18
C LEU A 8 13.32 -2.57 -17.94
N SER A 9 13.81 -2.50 -16.70
CA SER A 9 15.07 -1.84 -16.36
C SER A 9 16.26 -2.45 -17.13
N HIS A 10 16.29 -3.77 -17.30
CA HIS A 10 17.28 -4.44 -18.14
C HIS A 10 17.15 -4.12 -19.64
N GLN A 11 15.93 -3.89 -20.14
CA GLN A 11 15.66 -3.57 -21.56
C GLN A 11 15.97 -2.11 -21.91
N THR A 12 15.92 -1.19 -20.95
CA THR A 12 16.19 0.24 -21.20
C THR A 12 17.65 0.61 -21.47
N ASN A 13 18.58 -0.35 -21.39
CA ASN A 13 20.00 -0.12 -21.63
C ASN A 13 20.37 0.09 -23.11
N VAL A 14 19.40 -0.03 -24.03
CA VAL A 14 19.59 0.19 -25.47
C VAL A 14 18.58 1.23 -25.96
N GLY A 15 18.96 2.51 -25.94
CA GLY A 15 18.22 3.59 -26.62
C GLY A 15 17.03 4.21 -25.87
N ALA A 16 16.86 3.98 -24.57
CA ALA A 16 15.78 4.60 -23.80
C ALA A 16 16.03 6.09 -23.49
N GLU A 17 14.98 6.90 -23.51
CA GLU A 17 15.00 8.30 -23.09
C GLU A 17 15.56 8.41 -21.65
N PRO A 18 16.56 9.28 -21.36
CA PRO A 18 17.12 9.42 -20.02
C PRO A 18 16.08 9.69 -18.92
N LYS A 19 15.01 10.43 -19.25
CA LYS A 19 13.90 10.69 -18.33
C LYS A 19 13.11 9.42 -18.02
N ALA A 20 12.86 8.57 -19.01
CA ALA A 20 12.18 7.29 -18.81
C ALA A 20 12.99 6.35 -17.91
N VAL A 21 14.32 6.36 -18.03
CA VAL A 21 15.21 5.57 -17.16
C VAL A 21 15.17 6.06 -15.71
N SER A 22 15.18 7.38 -15.50
CA SER A 22 15.04 7.96 -14.14
C SER A 22 13.69 7.62 -13.54
N ALA A 23 12.59 7.90 -14.27
CA ALA A 23 11.23 7.63 -13.83
C ALA A 23 11.01 6.15 -13.50
N LEU A 24 11.58 5.23 -14.29
CA LEU A 24 11.56 3.79 -13.99
C LEU A 24 12.26 3.43 -12.68
N ARG A 25 13.43 4.03 -12.42
CA ARG A 25 14.20 3.78 -11.19
C ARG A 25 13.44 4.31 -9.97
N ASP A 26 12.90 5.51 -10.09
CA ASP A 26 12.14 6.16 -9.02
C ASP A 26 10.86 5.36 -8.73
N CYS A 27 10.10 4.99 -9.76
CA CYS A 27 8.94 4.12 -9.63
C CYS A 27 9.29 2.75 -9.02
N PHE A 28 10.43 2.14 -9.38
CA PHE A 28 10.85 0.89 -8.73
C PHE A 28 11.10 1.09 -7.23
N SER A 29 11.71 2.20 -6.83
CA SER A 29 11.93 2.51 -5.41
C SER A 29 10.62 2.68 -4.67
N THR A 30 9.70 3.51 -5.17
CA THR A 30 8.43 3.77 -4.48
C THR A 30 7.56 2.51 -4.42
N LEU A 31 7.54 1.68 -5.47
CA LEU A 31 6.82 0.40 -5.45
C LEU A 31 7.42 -0.61 -4.47
N ARG A 32 8.73 -0.57 -4.22
CA ARG A 32 9.36 -1.40 -3.17
C ARG A 32 8.90 -0.93 -1.80
N ASP A 33 8.91 0.39 -1.57
CA ASP A 33 8.50 0.97 -0.30
C ASP A 33 7.01 0.67 -0.03
N ALA A 34 6.15 0.76 -1.05
CA ALA A 34 4.75 0.32 -1.00
C ALA A 34 4.59 -1.16 -0.59
N VAL A 35 5.44 -2.05 -1.11
CA VAL A 35 5.44 -3.47 -0.72
C VAL A 35 5.80 -3.65 0.76
N ASP A 36 6.76 -2.89 1.28
CA ASP A 36 7.18 -2.97 2.67
C ASP A 36 6.14 -2.39 3.62
N GLU A 37 5.41 -1.34 3.20
CA GLU A 37 4.26 -0.79 3.91
C GLU A 37 3.09 -1.80 3.95
N ILE A 38 2.74 -2.42 2.83
CA ILE A 38 1.71 -3.48 2.78
C ILE A 38 2.09 -4.66 3.69
N ARG A 39 3.36 -5.05 3.73
CA ARG A 39 3.86 -6.09 4.64
C ARG A 39 3.75 -5.69 6.10
N SER A 40 4.03 -4.43 6.41
CA SER A 40 3.89 -3.88 7.77
C SER A 40 2.42 -3.90 8.19
N SER A 41 1.51 -3.45 7.33
CA SER A 41 0.05 -3.56 7.54
C SER A 41 -0.38 -4.98 7.85
N LEU A 42 0.11 -5.95 7.08
CA LEU A 42 -0.20 -7.35 7.30
C LEU A 42 0.40 -7.90 8.61
N ALA A 43 1.56 -7.40 9.05
CA ALA A 43 2.14 -7.79 10.32
C ALA A 43 1.31 -7.30 11.51
N GLU A 44 0.79 -6.07 11.47
CA GLU A 44 -0.12 -5.56 12.51
C GLU A 44 -1.45 -6.30 12.51
N LEU A 45 -2.06 -6.54 11.33
CA LEU A 45 -3.29 -7.34 11.24
C LEU A 45 -3.15 -8.74 11.84
N ARG A 46 -1.95 -9.34 11.78
CA ARG A 46 -1.67 -10.66 12.38
C ARG A 46 -1.45 -10.62 13.90
N ARG A 47 -1.05 -9.45 14.43
CA ARG A 47 -0.82 -9.24 15.85
C ARG A 47 -2.11 -8.83 16.57
N MET A 48 -3.11 -8.35 15.84
CA MET A 48 -4.40 -7.97 16.41
C MET A 48 -5.08 -9.14 17.12
N PRO A 49 -5.59 -8.92 18.34
CA PRO A 49 -6.49 -9.85 18.97
C PRO A 49 -7.69 -10.11 18.05
N SER A 50 -8.16 -11.36 17.99
CA SER A 50 -9.40 -11.67 17.28
C SER A 50 -10.54 -10.85 17.87
N ALA A 51 -11.46 -10.36 17.04
CA ALA A 51 -12.58 -9.52 17.48
C ALA A 51 -13.38 -10.11 18.66
N GLY A 52 -13.46 -11.46 18.76
CA GLY A 52 -14.09 -12.15 19.89
C GLY A 52 -13.31 -12.13 21.21
N SER A 53 -12.03 -11.82 21.21
CA SER A 53 -11.17 -11.68 22.40
C SER A 53 -11.07 -10.25 22.93
N ILE A 54 -11.73 -9.28 22.28
CA ILE A 54 -11.79 -7.88 22.75
C ILE A 54 -12.73 -7.76 23.97
N SER A 55 -13.55 -8.79 24.24
CA SER A 55 -14.36 -8.88 25.46
C SER A 55 -13.52 -9.38 26.65
N GLY A 56 -13.23 -8.49 27.61
CA GLY A 56 -13.10 -8.90 29.02
C GLY A 56 -11.76 -8.77 29.76
N THR A 57 -10.72 -8.11 29.25
CA THR A 57 -9.50 -7.85 30.08
C THR A 57 -9.35 -6.38 30.44
N SER A 58 -9.88 -6.04 31.60
CA SER A 58 -9.63 -4.81 32.35
C SER A 58 -8.19 -4.77 32.87
N GLY A 59 -7.27 -4.30 32.03
CA GLY A 59 -5.95 -3.80 32.41
C GLY A 59 -5.78 -2.33 32.00
N PRO A 60 -4.72 -1.62 32.41
CA PRO A 60 -4.54 -0.18 32.14
C PRO A 60 -4.48 0.22 30.66
N SER A 61 -4.38 -0.77 29.78
CA SER A 61 -4.44 -0.68 28.33
C SER A 61 -5.30 -1.85 27.85
N GLY A 62 -6.62 -1.63 27.75
CA GLY A 62 -7.59 -2.66 27.36
C GLY A 62 -7.39 -3.11 25.90
N GLY A 63 -7.85 -4.32 25.56
CA GLY A 63 -7.71 -4.88 24.21
C GLY A 63 -8.31 -4.03 23.08
N ALA A 64 -9.27 -3.15 23.40
CA ALA A 64 -9.87 -2.22 22.44
C ALA A 64 -8.92 -1.07 22.03
N ASP A 65 -8.16 -0.51 22.98
CA ASP A 65 -7.20 0.56 22.67
C ASP A 65 -6.00 0.03 21.87
N ASP A 66 -5.56 -1.19 22.19
CA ASP A 66 -4.51 -1.89 21.43
C ASP A 66 -4.98 -2.22 20.01
N PHE A 67 -6.23 -2.68 19.84
CA PHE A 67 -6.84 -2.87 18.53
C PHE A 67 -6.91 -1.56 17.72
N ARG A 68 -7.41 -0.47 18.31
CA ARG A 68 -7.52 0.84 17.64
C ARG A 68 -6.15 1.36 17.20
N PHE A 69 -5.15 1.24 18.07
CA PHE A 69 -3.79 1.65 17.76
C PHE A 69 -3.21 0.83 16.59
N GLN A 70 -3.28 -0.50 16.65
CA GLN A 70 -2.80 -1.38 15.58
C GLN A 70 -3.55 -1.11 14.27
N MET A 71 -4.87 -0.91 14.34
CA MET A 71 -5.69 -0.60 13.17
C MET A 71 -5.28 0.73 12.52
N SER A 72 -5.00 1.75 13.32
CA SER A 72 -4.50 3.04 12.82
C SER A 72 -3.16 2.91 12.09
N ASN A 73 -2.27 2.03 12.54
CA ASN A 73 -1.02 1.72 11.83
C ASN A 73 -1.29 1.07 10.47
N VAL A 74 -2.22 0.10 10.42
CA VAL A 74 -2.63 -0.56 9.17
C VAL A 74 -3.15 0.47 8.17
N GLN A 75 -4.06 1.35 8.58
CA GLN A 75 -4.62 2.40 7.74
C GLN A 75 -3.54 3.36 7.23
N THR A 76 -2.61 3.75 8.11
CA THR A 76 -1.49 4.65 7.79
C THR A 76 -0.60 4.04 6.70
N TRP A 77 -0.11 2.82 6.90
CA TRP A 77 0.79 2.20 5.92
C TRP A 77 0.08 1.84 4.61
N MET A 78 -1.19 1.42 4.65
CA MET A 78 -1.95 1.19 3.41
C MET A 78 -2.16 2.49 2.61
N SER A 79 -2.36 3.63 3.30
CA SER A 79 -2.47 4.95 2.65
C SER A 79 -1.12 5.41 2.09
N ALA A 80 -0.02 5.13 2.80
CA ALA A 80 1.33 5.40 2.32
C ALA A 80 1.66 4.56 1.08
N ALA A 81 1.27 3.28 1.06
CA ALA A 81 1.47 2.40 -0.10
C ALA A 81 0.77 2.94 -1.34
N LEU A 82 -0.49 3.39 -1.19
CA LEU A 82 -1.22 4.01 -2.29
C LEU A 82 -0.54 5.30 -2.77
N THR A 83 -0.04 6.13 -1.85
CA THR A 83 0.70 7.36 -2.17
C THR A 83 1.99 7.07 -2.94
N ASN A 84 2.72 6.01 -2.56
CA ASN A 84 3.93 5.57 -3.25
C ASN A 84 3.65 5.05 -4.66
N GLU A 85 2.54 4.33 -4.83
CA GLU A 85 2.04 3.89 -6.13
C GLU A 85 1.60 5.09 -6.99
N ASP A 86 1.00 6.13 -6.40
CA ASP A 86 0.68 7.40 -7.06
C ASP A 86 1.94 8.13 -7.53
N THR A 87 2.92 8.29 -6.64
CA THR A 87 4.22 8.89 -6.95
C THR A 87 4.92 8.16 -8.10
N CYS A 88 4.81 6.83 -8.19
CA CYS A 88 5.35 6.08 -9.34
C CYS A 88 4.76 6.57 -10.67
N THR A 89 3.43 6.73 -10.77
CA THR A 89 2.82 7.13 -12.04
C THR A 89 3.07 8.59 -12.36
N ASP A 90 3.06 9.46 -11.34
CA ASP A 90 3.26 10.90 -11.50
C ASP A 90 4.69 11.19 -12.01
N GLY A 91 5.66 10.35 -11.65
CA GLY A 91 7.02 10.40 -12.19
C GLY A 91 7.11 10.23 -13.72
N PHE A 92 6.07 9.68 -14.36
CA PHE A 92 6.00 9.52 -15.81
C PHE A 92 5.28 10.66 -16.55
N ASP A 93 4.72 11.66 -15.85
CA ASP A 93 4.00 12.76 -16.49
C ASP A 93 4.90 13.61 -17.39
N VAL A 94 6.19 13.70 -17.06
CA VAL A 94 7.22 14.42 -17.83
C VAL A 94 7.93 13.57 -18.88
N VAL A 95 7.55 12.28 -18.99
CA VAL A 95 8.12 11.32 -19.95
C VAL A 95 7.23 11.28 -21.18
N ALA A 96 7.86 11.29 -22.37
CA ALA A 96 7.14 11.21 -23.62
C ALA A 96 6.36 9.88 -23.71
N ASP A 97 5.24 9.90 -24.43
CA ASP A 97 4.43 8.70 -24.58
C ASP A 97 5.22 7.59 -25.28
N SER A 98 5.31 6.47 -24.58
CA SER A 98 6.13 5.33 -24.96
C SER A 98 5.50 4.04 -24.44
N GLN A 99 5.86 2.92 -25.06
CA GLN A 99 5.43 1.60 -24.58
C GLN A 99 5.87 1.33 -23.15
N VAL A 100 7.01 1.89 -22.74
CA VAL A 100 7.53 1.79 -21.37
C VAL A 100 6.60 2.52 -20.40
N LYS A 101 6.29 3.80 -20.66
CA LYS A 101 5.35 4.59 -19.84
C LYS A 101 3.99 3.89 -19.74
N ALA A 102 3.42 3.48 -20.88
CA ALA A 102 2.13 2.82 -20.91
C ALA A 102 2.12 1.51 -20.10
N GLY A 103 3.16 0.68 -20.25
CA GLY A 103 3.28 -0.59 -19.53
C GLY A 103 3.44 -0.41 -18.02
N VAL A 104 4.27 0.54 -17.60
CA VAL A 104 4.49 0.81 -16.16
C VAL A 104 3.25 1.41 -15.52
N CYS A 105 2.64 2.41 -16.14
CA CYS A 105 1.44 3.05 -15.60
C CYS A 105 0.25 2.08 -15.56
N ASP A 106 0.02 1.25 -16.58
CA ASP A 106 -1.05 0.23 -16.55
C ASP A 106 -0.87 -0.75 -15.38
N GLN A 107 0.35 -1.23 -15.14
CA GLN A 107 0.63 -2.10 -14.02
C GLN A 107 0.43 -1.36 -12.69
N ALA A 108 0.99 -0.16 -12.53
CA ALA A 108 0.86 0.65 -11.32
C ALA A 108 -0.61 0.91 -10.97
N THR A 109 -1.43 1.29 -11.95
CA THR A 109 -2.88 1.48 -11.77
C THR A 109 -3.60 0.21 -11.31
N LYS A 110 -3.19 -0.97 -11.78
CA LYS A 110 -3.76 -2.25 -11.29
C LYS A 110 -3.44 -2.48 -9.83
N VAL A 111 -2.22 -2.16 -9.39
CA VAL A 111 -1.83 -2.30 -7.98
C VAL A 111 -2.56 -1.27 -7.12
N LYS A 112 -2.63 0.00 -7.54
CA LYS A 112 -3.45 1.04 -6.89
C LYS A 112 -4.87 0.60 -6.62
N LYS A 113 -5.52 -0.04 -7.61
CA LYS A 113 -6.89 -0.56 -7.44
C LYS A 113 -6.97 -1.61 -6.34
N VAL A 114 -6.01 -2.53 -6.28
CA VAL A 114 -5.99 -3.58 -5.25
C VAL A 114 -5.69 -2.97 -3.87
N THR A 115 -4.72 -2.07 -3.77
CA THR A 115 -4.35 -1.37 -2.53
C THR A 115 -5.51 -0.52 -2.02
N SER A 116 -6.18 0.25 -2.89
CA SER A 116 -7.36 1.04 -2.56
C SER A 116 -8.54 0.17 -2.11
N ASN A 117 -8.83 -0.93 -2.80
CA ASN A 117 -9.85 -1.89 -2.37
C ASN A 117 -9.55 -2.47 -0.97
N ALA A 118 -8.30 -2.84 -0.72
CA ALA A 118 -7.87 -3.34 0.58
C ALA A 118 -7.99 -2.28 1.68
N LEU A 119 -7.57 -1.04 1.42
CA LEU A 119 -7.74 0.08 2.36
C LEU A 119 -9.22 0.36 2.67
N ALA A 120 -10.10 0.28 1.66
CA ALA A 120 -11.54 0.42 1.87
C ALA A 120 -12.11 -0.67 2.79
N LEU A 121 -11.64 -1.92 2.65
CA LEU A 121 -12.02 -3.02 3.54
C LEU A 121 -11.52 -2.80 4.96
N VAL A 122 -10.27 -2.37 5.13
CA VAL A 122 -9.68 -2.04 6.45
C VAL A 122 -10.50 -0.94 7.12
N ASN A 123 -10.80 0.14 6.41
CA ASN A 123 -11.61 1.25 6.94
C ASN A 123 -13.02 0.80 7.33
N SER A 124 -13.65 -0.03 6.51
CA SER A 124 -14.99 -0.57 6.80
C SER A 124 -14.99 -1.49 8.02
N PHE A 125 -13.94 -2.31 8.18
CA PHE A 125 -13.79 -3.19 9.34
C PHE A 125 -13.54 -2.41 10.62
N ALA A 126 -12.66 -1.40 10.59
CA ALA A 126 -12.40 -0.50 11.71
C ALA A 126 -13.71 0.17 12.18
N ALA A 127 -14.46 0.77 11.26
CA ALA A 127 -15.74 1.42 11.57
C ALA A 127 -16.78 0.45 12.16
N LYS A 128 -16.80 -0.80 11.68
CA LYS A 128 -17.71 -1.81 12.23
C LYS A 128 -17.33 -2.21 13.66
N VAL A 129 -16.05 -2.47 13.93
CA VAL A 129 -15.61 -2.86 15.28
C VAL A 129 -15.79 -1.71 16.27
N GLU A 130 -15.53 -0.47 15.87
CA GLU A 130 -15.81 0.72 16.69
C GLU A 130 -17.32 0.93 16.91
N GLY A 131 -18.15 0.64 15.92
CA GLY A 131 -19.62 0.72 16.03
C GLY A 131 -20.22 -0.38 16.92
N GLU A 132 -19.69 -1.60 16.87
CA GLU A 132 -20.15 -2.72 17.72
C GLU A 132 -19.84 -2.46 19.22
N GLN A 133 -18.80 -1.69 19.52
CA GLN A 133 -18.43 -1.27 20.89
C GLN A 133 -19.36 -0.19 21.49
N VAL A 134 -20.22 0.46 20.69
CA VAL A 134 -21.17 1.48 21.16
C VAL A 134 -22.51 0.87 21.61
N PHE A 135 -22.77 -0.40 21.25
CA PHE A 135 -24.00 -1.10 21.59
C PHE A 135 -23.85 -2.09 22.77
N ASP A 136 -22.71 -2.11 23.45
CA ASP A 136 -22.47 -2.85 24.70
C ASP A 136 -22.41 -1.91 25.91
#